data_AF-A0A1V8M8H1-F1
#
_entry.id   AF-A0A1V8M8H1-F1
#
_cell.length_a   1.000
_cell.length_b   1.000
_cell.length_c   1.000
_cell.angle_alpha   90.00
_cell.angle_beta   90.00
_cell.angle_gamma   90.00
#
_symmetry.space_group_name_H-M   'P 1'
#
loop_
_entity.id
_entity.type
_entity.pdbx_description
1 polymer ?
#
loop_
_entity_poly.entity_id
_entity_poly.type
_entity_poly.pdbx_seq_one_letter_code
_entity_poly.pdbx_strand_id
1 'polypeptide(L)'
;MLVWSDKFETKINIVDTQHKNLVSLLNELFENIDSGEISEAKLDNILKQLLEYANKHFVDEEMLMLENNLDMRHRSIHRMEHHSFIYDTQHMRSYTKPDESISEIAGKLAEFITNWLTFHILGMDQTMASQIAAIQHGMTPEQAYESQKTSHQDAATTHLLLESVILMWRKTTERCYELEEKLAECSKS
;
A
#
# COMPACT_ATOMS: atom_id res chain seq x y z
N MET A 1 -14.01 1.18 5.14
CA MET A 1 -14.27 1.85 3.86
C MET A 1 -13.34 3.05 3.70
N LEU A 2 -12.81 3.23 2.50
CA LEU A 2 -11.96 4.35 2.12
C LEU A 2 -12.78 5.37 1.32
N VAL A 3 -12.81 6.61 1.79
CA VAL A 3 -13.55 7.70 1.12
C VAL A 3 -12.57 8.50 0.27
N TRP A 4 -12.86 8.60 -1.03
CA TRP A 4 -12.07 9.45 -1.92
C TRP A 4 -12.10 10.91 -1.45
N SER A 5 -10.95 11.57 -1.50
CA SER A 5 -10.80 12.99 -1.15
C SER A 5 -9.85 13.67 -2.13
N ASP A 6 -9.98 14.99 -2.26
CA ASP A 6 -9.15 15.79 -3.17
C ASP A 6 -7.64 15.68 -2.87
N LYS A 7 -7.27 15.22 -1.67
CA LYS A 7 -5.88 14.98 -1.28
C LYS A 7 -5.23 13.83 -2.06
N PHE A 8 -6.02 12.94 -2.63
CA PHE A 8 -5.52 11.83 -3.45
C PHE A 8 -5.29 12.23 -4.91
N GLU A 9 -5.72 13.42 -5.34
CA GLU A 9 -5.59 13.83 -6.73
C GLU A 9 -4.14 14.17 -7.08
N THR A 10 -3.55 13.37 -7.95
CA THR A 10 -2.22 13.57 -8.56
C THR A 10 -2.24 14.63 -9.66
N LYS A 11 -3.45 15.02 -10.12
CA LYS A 11 -3.68 15.87 -11.30
C LYS A 11 -3.30 15.21 -12.63
N ILE A 12 -3.04 13.90 -12.59
CA ILE A 12 -2.84 13.07 -13.77
C ILE A 12 -4.10 12.23 -13.95
N ASN A 13 -4.94 12.60 -14.94
CA ASN A 13 -6.30 12.08 -15.08
C ASN A 13 -6.38 10.53 -15.15
N ILE A 14 -5.44 9.89 -15.85
CA ILE A 14 -5.41 8.42 -15.95
C ILE A 14 -5.12 7.77 -14.60
N VAL A 15 -4.20 8.33 -13.82
CA VAL A 15 -3.81 7.86 -12.48
C VAL A 15 -4.99 8.04 -11.51
N ASP A 16 -5.56 9.25 -11.45
CA ASP A 16 -6.68 9.56 -10.55
C ASP A 16 -7.92 8.69 -10.85
N THR A 17 -8.15 8.36 -12.13
CA THR A 17 -9.23 7.45 -12.54
C THR A 17 -8.96 6.02 -12.06
N GLN A 18 -7.72 5.55 -12.18
CA GLN A 18 -7.32 4.21 -11.73
C GLN A 18 -7.39 4.08 -10.21
N HIS A 19 -6.89 5.08 -9.47
CA HIS A 19 -7.00 5.09 -8.01
C HIS A 19 -8.46 5.05 -7.55
N LYS A 20 -9.37 5.82 -8.15
CA LYS A 20 -10.81 5.77 -7.82
C LYS A 20 -11.41 4.38 -8.02
N ASN A 21 -11.01 3.66 -9.07
CA ASN A 21 -11.45 2.30 -9.31
C ASN A 21 -10.88 1.31 -8.29
N LEU A 22 -9.60 1.45 -7.90
CA LEU A 22 -9.02 0.67 -6.80
C LEU A 22 -9.76 0.90 -5.48
N VAL A 23 -10.07 2.16 -5.15
CA VAL A 23 -10.88 2.50 -3.98
C VAL A 23 -12.27 1.87 -4.05
N SER A 24 -12.89 1.84 -5.23
CA SER A 24 -14.20 1.19 -5.43
C SER A 24 -14.14 -0.32 -5.19
N LEU A 25 -13.14 -1.02 -5.74
CA LEU A 25 -12.94 -2.47 -5.52
C LEU A 25 -12.68 -2.79 -4.04
N LEU A 26 -11.91 -1.95 -3.36
CA LEU A 26 -11.66 -2.08 -1.94
C LEU A 26 -12.92 -1.84 -1.09
N ASN A 27 -13.76 -0.87 -1.48
CA ASN A 27 -15.04 -0.65 -0.80
C ASN A 27 -16.03 -1.80 -1.01
N GLU A 28 -16.04 -2.44 -2.18
CA GLU A 28 -16.80 -3.67 -2.40
C GLU A 28 -16.36 -4.77 -1.42
N LEU A 29 -15.05 -4.92 -1.17
CA LEU A 29 -14.55 -5.87 -0.16
C LEU A 29 -15.10 -5.55 1.24
N PHE A 30 -15.08 -4.27 1.65
CA PHE A 30 -15.65 -3.84 2.93
C PHE A 30 -17.15 -4.15 3.04
N GLU A 31 -17.94 -3.86 2.01
CA GLU A 31 -19.38 -4.13 2.00
C GLU A 31 -19.70 -5.62 2.17
N ASN A 32 -18.88 -6.49 1.56
CA ASN A 32 -19.03 -7.94 1.69
C ASN A 32 -18.67 -8.47 3.07
N ILE A 33 -17.71 -7.83 3.74
CA ILE A 33 -17.36 -8.15 5.13
C ILE A 33 -18.48 -7.70 6.06
N ASP A 34 -18.96 -6.46 5.91
CA ASP A 34 -19.98 -5.85 6.77
C ASP A 34 -21.34 -6.54 6.66
N SER A 35 -21.69 -7.04 5.47
CA SER A 35 -22.93 -7.80 5.25
C SER A 35 -22.89 -9.24 5.79
N GLY A 36 -21.71 -9.73 6.20
CA GLY A 36 -21.51 -11.12 6.61
C GLY A 36 -21.61 -12.13 5.46
N GLU A 37 -21.61 -11.68 4.20
CA GLU A 37 -21.71 -12.52 3.01
C GLU A 37 -20.35 -13.00 2.47
N ILE A 38 -19.25 -12.66 3.15
CA ILE A 38 -17.92 -13.02 2.70
C ILE A 38 -17.66 -14.53 2.88
N SER A 39 -17.54 -15.23 1.75
CA SER A 39 -17.07 -16.62 1.68
C SER A 39 -15.65 -16.67 1.13
N GLU A 40 -14.96 -17.79 1.33
CA GLU A 40 -13.59 -17.97 0.82
C GLU A 40 -13.51 -17.73 -0.70
N ALA A 41 -14.42 -18.33 -1.48
CA ALA A 41 -14.47 -18.16 -2.92
C ALA A 41 -14.76 -16.71 -3.34
N LYS A 42 -15.61 -15.99 -2.58
CA LYS A 42 -15.93 -14.58 -2.84
C LYS A 42 -14.72 -13.69 -2.56
N LEU A 43 -14.04 -13.93 -1.44
CA LEU A 43 -12.80 -13.24 -1.09
C LEU A 43 -11.72 -13.42 -2.17
N ASP A 44 -11.48 -14.66 -2.60
CA ASP A 44 -10.47 -14.96 -3.63
C ASP A 44 -10.81 -14.29 -4.96
N ASN A 45 -12.08 -14.25 -5.35
CA ASN A 45 -12.51 -13.58 -6.56
C ASN A 45 -12.33 -12.05 -6.49
N ILE A 46 -12.64 -11.43 -5.35
CA ILE A 46 -12.44 -9.98 -5.15
C ILE A 46 -10.93 -9.66 -5.15
N LEU A 47 -10.12 -10.41 -4.41
CA LEU A 47 -8.67 -10.20 -4.36
C LEU A 47 -8.02 -10.38 -5.74
N LYS A 48 -8.46 -11.38 -6.51
CA LYS A 48 -7.99 -11.58 -7.88
C LYS A 48 -8.26 -10.35 -8.74
N GLN A 49 -9.49 -9.83 -8.74
CA GLN A 49 -9.84 -8.63 -9.50
C GLN A 49 -9.04 -7.41 -9.06
N LEU A 50 -8.87 -7.22 -7.74
CA LEU A 50 -8.09 -6.14 -7.18
C LEU A 50 -6.62 -6.22 -7.60
N LEU A 51 -6.00 -7.40 -7.52
CA LEU A 51 -4.60 -7.62 -7.92
C LEU A 51 -4.38 -7.47 -9.42
N GLU A 52 -5.30 -7.97 -10.25
CA GLU A 52 -5.24 -7.79 -11.71
C GLU A 52 -5.31 -6.31 -12.07
N TYR A 53 -6.21 -5.55 -11.43
CA TYR A 53 -6.37 -4.13 -11.68
C TYR A 53 -5.17 -3.31 -11.15
N ALA A 54 -4.68 -3.63 -9.94
CA ALA A 54 -3.50 -3.00 -9.35
C ALA A 54 -2.26 -3.21 -10.21
N ASN A 55 -2.02 -4.44 -10.69
CA ASN A 55 -0.91 -4.72 -11.58
C ASN A 55 -0.99 -3.94 -12.89
N LYS A 56 -2.19 -3.80 -13.47
CA LYS A 56 -2.37 -2.94 -14.66
C LYS A 56 -2.05 -1.48 -14.35
N HIS A 57 -2.56 -0.96 -13.24
CA HIS A 57 -2.32 0.41 -12.79
C HIS A 57 -0.81 0.68 -12.62
N PHE A 58 -0.10 -0.19 -11.90
CA PHE A 58 1.35 -0.08 -11.70
C PHE A 58 2.14 -0.10 -13.01
N VAL A 59 1.75 -0.94 -13.98
CA VAL A 59 2.38 -0.94 -15.30
C VAL A 59 2.16 0.39 -16.01
N ASP A 60 0.95 0.94 -15.95
CA ASP A 60 0.63 2.23 -16.59
C ASP A 60 1.44 3.38 -15.95
N GLU A 61 1.63 3.39 -14.62
CA GLU A 61 2.47 4.36 -13.92
C GLU A 61 3.96 4.18 -14.21
N GLU A 62 4.47 2.94 -14.21
CA GLU A 62 5.87 2.66 -14.56
C GLU A 62 6.21 3.14 -15.98
N MET A 63 5.26 2.96 -16.92
CA MET A 63 5.36 3.50 -18.28
C MET A 63 5.31 5.02 -18.28
N LEU A 64 4.42 5.64 -17.51
CA LEU A 64 4.34 7.09 -17.39
C LEU A 64 5.64 7.71 -16.86
N MET A 65 6.25 7.08 -15.85
CA MET A 65 7.55 7.49 -15.31
C MET A 65 8.67 7.38 -16.35
N LEU A 66 8.65 6.33 -17.16
CA LEU A 66 9.58 6.12 -18.27
C LEU A 66 9.45 7.20 -19.34
N GLU A 67 8.23 7.47 -19.79
CA GLU A 67 7.92 8.44 -20.84
C GLU A 67 8.30 9.88 -20.46
N ASN A 68 8.16 10.22 -19.17
CA ASN A 68 8.55 11.53 -18.64
C ASN A 68 10.01 11.59 -18.17
N ASN A 69 10.80 10.55 -18.44
CA ASN A 69 12.23 10.48 -18.11
C ASN A 69 12.53 10.70 -16.61
N LEU A 70 11.68 10.20 -15.70
CA LEU A 70 11.92 10.37 -14.27
C LEU A 70 13.27 9.76 -13.86
N ASP A 71 13.86 10.33 -12.81
CA ASP A 71 15.13 9.86 -12.27
C ASP A 71 15.03 8.38 -11.86
N MET A 72 16.07 7.61 -12.20
CA MET A 72 16.12 6.17 -11.93
C MET A 72 15.92 5.85 -10.45
N ARG A 73 16.38 6.72 -9.54
CA ARG A 73 16.28 6.51 -8.10
C ARG A 73 14.83 6.43 -7.63
N HIS A 74 13.97 7.35 -8.08
CA HIS A 74 12.54 7.30 -7.77
C HIS A 74 11.89 6.07 -8.42
N ARG A 75 12.14 5.86 -9.71
CA ARG A 75 11.57 4.73 -10.48
C ARG A 75 11.88 3.37 -9.86
N SER A 76 13.11 3.16 -9.39
CA SER A 76 13.52 1.90 -8.77
C SER A 76 12.80 1.63 -7.46
N ILE A 77 12.64 2.65 -6.61
CA ILE A 77 11.95 2.51 -5.31
C ILE A 77 10.45 2.32 -5.53
N HIS A 78 9.84 3.14 -6.39
CA HIS A 78 8.43 3.06 -6.74
C HIS A 78 8.07 1.66 -7.28
N ARG A 79 8.83 1.16 -8.27
CA ARG A 79 8.66 -0.20 -8.80
C ARG A 79 8.83 -1.28 -7.73
N MET A 80 9.78 -1.12 -6.81
CA MET A 80 9.97 -2.06 -5.72
C MET A 80 8.73 -2.13 -4.81
N GLU A 81 8.14 -0.97 -4.46
CA GLU A 81 6.90 -0.93 -3.67
C GLU A 81 5.74 -1.65 -4.35
N HIS A 82 5.58 -1.48 -5.68
CA HIS A 82 4.58 -2.22 -6.46
C HIS A 82 4.77 -3.73 -6.35
N HIS A 83 6.01 -4.22 -6.53
CA HIS A 83 6.30 -5.64 -6.48
C HIS A 83 6.08 -6.21 -5.07
N SER A 84 6.48 -5.46 -4.04
CA SER A 84 6.22 -5.82 -2.64
C SER A 84 4.74 -5.90 -2.33
N PHE A 85 3.92 -4.94 -2.80
CA PHE A 85 2.47 -4.97 -2.58
C PHE A 85 1.82 -6.23 -3.17
N ILE A 86 2.15 -6.57 -4.42
CA ILE A 86 1.62 -7.78 -5.07
C ILE A 86 2.01 -9.02 -4.28
N TYR A 87 3.29 -9.14 -3.90
CA TYR A 87 3.80 -10.25 -3.13
C TYR A 87 3.10 -10.38 -1.77
N ASP A 88 3.08 -9.30 -0.99
CA ASP A 88 2.52 -9.31 0.37
C ASP A 88 1.02 -9.62 0.36
N THR A 89 0.28 -9.07 -0.61
CA THR A 89 -1.17 -9.32 -0.75
C THR A 89 -1.45 -10.79 -1.12
N GLN A 90 -0.64 -11.38 -2.01
CA GLN A 90 -0.78 -12.80 -2.38
C GLN A 90 -0.41 -13.75 -1.24
N HIS A 91 0.56 -13.36 -0.40
CA HIS A 91 1.08 -14.18 0.68
C HIS A 91 0.44 -13.91 2.04
N MET A 92 -0.46 -12.92 2.16
CA MET A 92 -1.03 -12.54 3.45
C MET A 92 -1.75 -13.69 4.17
N ARG A 93 -2.44 -14.55 3.41
CA ARG A 93 -3.10 -15.76 3.94
C ARG A 93 -2.14 -16.77 4.57
N SER A 94 -0.86 -16.75 4.20
CA SER A 94 0.13 -17.65 4.82
C SER A 94 0.54 -17.20 6.23
N TYR A 95 0.19 -15.96 6.62
CA TYR A 95 0.50 -15.38 7.93
C TYR A 95 -0.70 -15.36 8.88
N THR A 96 -1.87 -15.84 8.46
CA THR A 96 -3.08 -15.92 9.28
C THR A 96 -3.02 -17.13 10.21
N LYS A 97 -3.68 -17.05 11.36
CA LYS A 97 -3.71 -18.18 12.30
C LYS A 97 -4.66 -19.28 11.78
N PRO A 98 -4.42 -20.57 12.11
CA PRO A 98 -5.24 -21.68 11.62
C PRO A 98 -6.73 -21.62 12.03
N ASP A 99 -7.04 -20.87 13.09
CA ASP A 99 -8.35 -20.72 13.71
C ASP A 99 -9.10 -19.44 13.29
N GLU A 100 -8.49 -18.59 12.46
CA GLU A 100 -9.13 -17.36 11.99
C GLU A 100 -10.26 -17.64 11.00
N SER A 101 -11.41 -17.00 11.22
CA SER A 101 -12.53 -17.04 10.30
C SER A 101 -12.21 -16.27 9.02
N ILE A 102 -12.89 -16.61 7.92
CA ILE A 102 -12.75 -15.92 6.64
C ILE A 102 -13.03 -14.41 6.78
N SER A 103 -13.97 -14.01 7.64
CA SER A 103 -14.28 -12.61 7.89
C SER A 103 -13.10 -11.87 8.55
N GLU A 104 -12.44 -12.48 9.53
CA GLU A 104 -11.24 -11.90 10.16
C GLU A 104 -10.07 -11.77 9.18
N ILE A 105 -9.87 -12.79 8.34
CA ILE A 105 -8.84 -12.78 7.29
C ILE A 105 -9.13 -11.65 6.28
N ALA A 106 -10.37 -11.55 5.82
CA ALA A 106 -10.81 -10.51 4.89
C ALA A 106 -10.65 -9.10 5.49
N GLY A 107 -10.96 -8.92 6.77
CA GLY A 107 -10.79 -7.65 7.47
C GLY A 107 -9.33 -7.19 7.52
N LYS A 108 -8.40 -8.09 7.86
CA LYS A 108 -6.95 -7.78 7.88
C LYS A 108 -6.41 -7.44 6.50
N LEU A 109 -6.85 -8.17 5.48
CA LEU A 109 -6.51 -7.88 4.08
C LEU A 109 -7.01 -6.51 3.65
N ALA A 110 -8.28 -6.20 3.93
CA ALA A 110 -8.88 -4.91 3.60
C ALA A 110 -8.14 -3.76 4.30
N GLU A 111 -7.79 -3.92 5.57
CA GLU A 111 -7.01 -2.94 6.33
C GLU A 111 -5.61 -2.73 5.73
N PHE A 112 -4.89 -3.82 5.43
CA PHE A 112 -3.57 -3.73 4.81
C PHE A 112 -3.63 -3.00 3.47
N ILE A 113 -4.54 -3.38 2.58
CA ILE A 113 -4.67 -2.77 1.25
C ILE A 113 -5.07 -1.30 1.38
N THR A 114 -5.98 -0.97 2.30
CA THR A 114 -6.38 0.43 2.57
C THR A 114 -5.19 1.28 2.96
N ASN A 115 -4.40 0.79 3.92
CA ASN A 115 -3.25 1.51 4.44
C ASN A 115 -2.18 1.67 3.35
N TRP A 116 -1.80 0.57 2.68
CA TRP A 116 -0.80 0.61 1.61
C TRP A 116 -1.20 1.59 0.51
N LEU A 117 -2.44 1.48 -0.02
CA LEU A 117 -2.93 2.34 -1.09
C LEU A 117 -2.94 3.81 -0.66
N THR A 118 -3.40 4.10 0.55
CA THR A 118 -3.43 5.48 1.08
C THR A 118 -2.04 6.10 1.14
N PHE A 119 -1.06 5.36 1.67
CA PHE A 119 0.31 5.89 1.82
C PHE A 119 1.06 5.95 0.51
N HIS A 120 0.84 4.99 -0.37
CA HIS A 120 1.45 4.98 -1.69
C HIS A 120 0.96 6.16 -2.53
N ILE A 121 -0.37 6.41 -2.57
CA ILE A 121 -0.93 7.56 -3.27
C ILE A 121 -0.38 8.86 -2.71
N LEU A 122 -0.49 9.07 -1.39
CA LEU A 122 -0.10 10.34 -0.76
C LEU A 122 1.42 10.59 -0.75
N GLY A 123 2.22 9.53 -0.83
CA GLY A 123 3.68 9.62 -0.81
C GLY A 123 4.28 9.49 -2.20
N MET A 124 4.22 8.28 -2.75
CA MET A 124 4.93 7.90 -3.96
C MET A 124 4.30 8.53 -5.21
N ASP A 125 2.99 8.45 -5.37
CA ASP A 125 2.30 8.91 -6.59
C ASP A 125 2.26 10.43 -6.68
N GLN A 126 2.06 11.11 -5.54
CA GLN A 126 2.18 12.56 -5.45
C GLN A 126 3.60 13.03 -5.78
N THR A 127 4.62 12.31 -5.31
CA THR A 127 6.02 12.61 -5.63
C THR A 127 6.33 12.37 -7.11
N MET A 128 5.76 11.32 -7.71
CA MET A 128 5.83 11.07 -9.14
C MET A 128 5.22 12.23 -9.92
N ALA A 129 3.97 12.62 -9.59
CA ALA A 129 3.26 13.68 -10.28
C ALA A 129 3.97 15.04 -10.18
N SER A 130 4.49 15.37 -9.00
CA SER A 130 5.32 16.56 -8.76
C SER A 130 6.58 16.58 -9.62
N GLN A 131 7.30 15.46 -9.72
CA GLN A 131 8.47 15.34 -10.60
C GLN A 131 8.11 15.45 -12.09
N ILE A 132 7.03 14.80 -12.53
CA ILE A 132 6.53 14.92 -13.91
C ILE A 132 6.24 16.39 -14.25
N ALA A 133 5.51 17.09 -13.38
CA ALA A 133 5.19 18.49 -13.57
C ALA A 133 6.46 19.36 -13.63
N ALA A 134 7.44 19.14 -12.74
CA ALA A 134 8.70 19.87 -12.73
C ALA A 134 9.50 19.68 -14.02
N ILE A 135 9.57 18.43 -14.53
CA ILE A 135 10.26 18.10 -15.79
C ILE A 135 9.57 18.78 -16.98
N GLN A 136 8.23 18.77 -17.02
CA GLN A 136 7.45 19.46 -18.06
C GLN A 136 7.64 20.98 -18.04
N HIS A 137 8.00 21.56 -16.88
CA HIS A 137 8.35 22.98 -16.73
C HIS A 137 9.85 23.28 -16.94
N GLY A 138 10.62 22.30 -17.42
CA GLY A 138 12.00 22.51 -17.88
C GLY A 138 13.09 22.13 -16.88
N MET A 139 12.75 21.53 -15.73
CA MET A 139 13.76 20.92 -14.87
C MET A 139 14.34 19.66 -15.51
N THR A 140 15.62 19.37 -15.24
CA THR A 140 16.16 18.04 -15.55
C THR A 140 15.57 17.00 -14.58
N PRO A 141 15.55 15.71 -14.94
CA PRO A 141 15.09 14.65 -14.03
C PRO A 141 15.82 14.63 -12.68
N GLU A 142 17.13 14.88 -12.70
CA GLU A 142 17.95 14.96 -11.49
C GLU A 142 17.54 16.15 -10.60
N GLN A 143 17.32 17.32 -11.19
CA GLN A 143 16.85 18.51 -10.46
C GLN A 143 15.45 18.29 -9.88
N ALA A 144 14.54 17.70 -10.66
CA ALA A 144 13.20 17.37 -10.19
C ALA A 144 13.26 16.43 -8.98
N TYR A 145 14.10 15.38 -9.04
CA TYR A 145 14.29 14.46 -7.91
C TYR A 145 14.89 15.13 -6.67
N GLU A 146 15.96 15.92 -6.81
CA GLU A 146 16.61 16.57 -5.66
C GLU A 146 15.74 17.69 -5.04
N SER A 147 14.86 18.33 -5.82
CA SER A 147 13.91 19.31 -5.30
C SER A 147 12.92 18.72 -4.29
N GLN A 148 12.60 17.43 -4.42
CA GLN A 148 11.71 16.73 -3.49
C GLN A 148 12.41 16.34 -2.19
N LYS A 149 13.75 16.30 -2.14
CA LYS A 149 14.50 16.11 -0.88
C LYS A 149 14.62 17.39 -0.05
N THR A 150 14.57 18.55 -0.72
CA THR A 150 14.73 19.87 -0.11
C THR A 150 13.40 20.49 0.28
N SER A 151 12.33 20.17 -0.46
CA SER A 151 10.97 20.28 0.07
C SER A 151 10.85 19.29 1.22
N HIS A 152 10.60 19.78 2.43
CA HIS A 152 10.54 19.00 3.68
C HIS A 152 9.94 17.61 3.46
N GLN A 153 10.59 16.56 3.99
CA GLN A 153 9.86 15.34 4.37
C GLN A 153 8.61 15.82 5.10
N ASP A 154 7.44 15.60 4.50
CA ASP A 154 6.19 16.02 5.09
C ASP A 154 6.14 15.40 6.49
N ALA A 155 5.82 16.20 7.50
CA ALA A 155 5.81 15.73 8.89
C ALA A 155 4.90 14.50 9.01
N ALA A 156 3.88 14.39 8.14
CA ALA A 156 3.05 13.21 7.97
C ALA A 156 3.83 11.96 7.53
N THR A 157 4.69 12.04 6.51
CA THR A 157 5.51 10.91 6.02
C THR A 157 6.54 10.47 7.05
N THR A 158 7.20 11.40 7.73
CA THR A 158 8.11 11.07 8.84
C THR A 158 7.34 10.46 10.01
N HIS A 159 6.15 10.96 10.32
CA HIS A 159 5.28 10.40 11.35
C HIS A 159 4.82 8.98 11.00
N LEU A 160 4.50 8.73 9.73
CA LEU A 160 4.12 7.43 9.19
C LEU A 160 5.22 6.37 9.27
N LEU A 161 6.45 6.78 8.94
CA LEU A 161 7.63 5.91 9.09
C LEU A 161 7.88 5.60 10.57
N LEU A 162 7.70 6.59 11.45
CA LEU A 162 7.81 6.38 12.91
C LEU A 162 6.69 5.46 13.43
N GLU A 163 5.44 5.64 13.00
CA GLU A 163 4.33 4.74 13.35
C GLU A 163 4.61 3.32 12.89
N SER A 164 5.14 3.12 11.68
CA SER A 164 5.49 1.80 11.15
C SER A 164 6.57 1.12 12.00
N VAL A 165 7.62 1.85 12.39
CA VAL A 165 8.66 1.33 13.29
C VAL A 165 8.09 0.99 14.67
N ILE A 166 7.21 1.84 15.21
CA ILE A 166 6.54 1.60 16.49
C ILE A 166 5.64 0.36 16.42
N LEU A 167 4.89 0.18 15.32
CA LEU A 167 4.01 -0.96 15.11
C LEU A 167 4.80 -2.27 14.98
N MET A 168 5.91 -2.25 14.23
CA MET A 168 6.83 -3.38 14.11
C MET A 168 7.44 -3.75 15.46
N TRP A 169 7.88 -2.77 16.25
CA TRP A 169 8.38 -3.02 17.60
C TRP A 169 7.30 -3.59 18.51
N ARG A 170 6.09 -3.04 18.54
CA ARG A 170 4.98 -3.62 19.32
C ARG A 170 4.72 -5.07 18.96
N LYS A 171 4.63 -5.38 17.66
CA LYS A 171 4.38 -6.75 17.17
C LYS A 171 5.53 -7.70 17.52
N THR A 172 6.77 -7.20 17.48
CA THR A 172 7.96 -7.96 17.88
C THR A 172 7.97 -8.20 19.39
N THR A 173 7.64 -7.20 20.20
CA THR A 173 7.55 -7.30 21.66
C THR A 173 6.44 -8.25 22.10
N GLU A 174 5.25 -8.17 21.49
CA GLU A 174 4.16 -9.11 21.72
C GLU A 174 4.61 -10.56 21.42
N ARG A 175 5.32 -10.75 20.29
CA ARG A 175 5.91 -12.06 19.94
C ARG A 175 6.96 -12.54 20.96
N CYS A 176 7.77 -11.64 21.51
CA CYS A 176 8.72 -11.97 22.57
C CYS A 176 8.01 -12.43 23.85
N TYR A 177 6.96 -11.74 24.28
CA TYR A 177 6.18 -12.14 25.45
C TYR A 177 5.52 -13.51 25.28
N GLU A 178 4.91 -13.78 24.12
CA GLU A 178 4.33 -15.11 23.80
C GLU A 178 5.38 -16.23 23.88
N LEU A 179 6.62 -15.96 23.46
CA LEU A 179 7.71 -16.93 23.51
C LEU A 179 8.23 -17.14 24.94
N GLU A 180 8.33 -16.07 25.74
CA GLU A 180 8.71 -16.16 27.15
C GLU A 180 7.69 -16.95 27.97
N GLU A 181 6.40 -16.75 27.72
CA GLU A 181 5.31 -17.48 28.39
C GLU A 181 5.39 -18.99 28.06
N LYS A 182 5.54 -19.34 26.77
CA LYS A 182 5.75 -20.72 26.34
C LYS A 182 7.02 -21.35 26.94
N LEU A 183 8.11 -20.59 27.02
CA LEU A 183 9.34 -21.05 27.65
C LEU A 183 9.13 -21.34 29.15
N ALA A 184 8.37 -20.48 29.84
CA ALA A 184 8.04 -20.63 31.25
C ALA A 184 7.10 -21.83 31.51
N GLU A 185 6.20 -22.13 30.58
CA GLU A 185 5.35 -23.33 30.61
C GLU A 185 6.16 -24.61 30.38
N CYS A 186 7.02 -24.64 29.37
CA CYS A 186 7.92 -25.77 29.12
C CYS A 186 8.90 -26.03 30.26
N SER A 187 9.33 -24.99 30.98
CA SER A 187 10.27 -25.11 32.12
C SER A 187 9.60 -25.62 33.41
N LYS A 188 8.26 -25.72 33.44
CA LYS A 188 7.48 -26.24 34.57
C LYS A 188 7.00 -27.69 34.38
N SER A 189 7.20 -28.25 33.18
CA SER A 189 6.94 -29.66 32.84
C SER A 189 8.21 -30.50 32.94
#